data_AF-A0A520G7A4-F1
#
_entry.id   AF-A0A520G7A4-F1
#
_cell.length_a   1.000
_cell.length_b   1.000
_cell.length_c   1.000
_cell.angle_alpha   90.00
_cell.angle_beta   90.00
_cell.angle_gamma   90.00
#
_symmetry.space_group_name_H-M   'P 1'
#
loop_
_entity.id
_entity.type
_entity.pdbx_description
1 polymer ?
#
loop_
_entity_poly.entity_id
_entity_poly.type
_entity_poly.pdbx_seq_one_letter_code
_entity_poly.pdbx_strand_id
1 'polypeptide(L)'
;MSTRTTHAVFLGPAPAAHAALLAELERWVAQGWLRALDHGFAAFLSRQAPQADALLVLAAALASHQLGRGHACLDLRAVLQHAGTALSLPPEGARAQSIDDDAPAPASPASLLAGVDLARWCAALDEPGLVGDGAGATPLV
;
A
#
# COMPACT_ATOMS: atom_id res chain seq x y z
N MET A 1 -18.33 -15.75 -30.65
CA MET A 1 -17.86 -15.97 -29.26
C MET A 1 -16.45 -15.41 -29.18
N SER A 2 -16.29 -14.10 -28.94
CA SER A 2 -14.97 -13.45 -28.95
C SER A 2 -14.26 -13.68 -27.63
N THR A 3 -13.18 -14.44 -27.67
CA THR A 3 -12.23 -14.59 -26.57
C THR A 3 -11.49 -13.26 -26.37
N ARG A 4 -11.80 -12.56 -25.28
CA ARG A 4 -11.09 -11.34 -24.87
C ARG A 4 -9.76 -11.77 -24.27
N THR A 5 -8.70 -11.75 -25.07
CA THR A 5 -7.32 -11.94 -24.61
C THR A 5 -7.01 -10.85 -23.60
N THR A 6 -6.97 -11.19 -22.31
CA THR A 6 -6.47 -10.29 -21.27
C THR A 6 -4.96 -10.24 -21.43
N HIS A 7 -4.45 -9.20 -22.11
CA HIS A 7 -3.02 -8.92 -22.11
C HIS A 7 -2.63 -8.47 -20.71
N ALA A 8 -1.95 -9.34 -19.96
CA ALA A 8 -1.26 -8.92 -18.76
C ALA A 8 -0.17 -7.92 -19.17
N VAL A 9 -0.28 -6.68 -18.72
CA VAL A 9 0.75 -5.66 -18.92
C VAL A 9 1.89 -5.98 -17.97
N PHE A 10 3.00 -6.50 -18.51
CA PHE A 10 4.23 -6.67 -17.76
C PHE A 10 4.99 -5.35 -17.72
N LEU A 11 5.12 -4.77 -16.53
CA LEU A 11 5.76 -3.46 -16.33
C LEU A 11 7.27 -3.57 -16.03
N GLY A 12 7.85 -4.77 -16.12
CA GLY A 12 9.24 -5.02 -15.68
C GLY A 12 9.33 -5.46 -14.21
N PRO A 13 10.52 -5.92 -13.77
CA PRO A 13 10.74 -6.28 -12.37
C PRO A 13 10.59 -5.06 -11.46
N ALA A 14 10.22 -5.31 -10.20
CA ALA A 14 10.23 -4.26 -9.18
C ALA A 14 11.66 -3.76 -8.93
N PRO A 15 11.87 -2.45 -8.70
CA PRO A 15 13.14 -1.91 -8.23
C PRO A 15 13.59 -2.62 -6.95
N ALA A 16 14.90 -2.92 -6.85
CA ALA A 16 15.47 -3.62 -5.70
C ALA A 16 15.20 -2.90 -4.37
N ALA A 17 15.16 -1.57 -4.38
CA ALA A 17 14.87 -0.74 -3.21
C ALA A 17 13.46 -0.98 -2.62
N HIS A 18 12.49 -1.40 -3.45
CA HIS A 18 11.11 -1.63 -3.03
C HIS A 18 10.72 -3.09 -2.98
N ALA A 19 11.59 -4.00 -3.44
CA ALA A 19 11.28 -5.42 -3.58
C ALA A 19 10.81 -6.06 -2.27
N ALA A 20 11.49 -5.77 -1.15
CA ALA A 20 11.11 -6.29 0.17
C ALA A 20 9.73 -5.80 0.62
N LEU A 21 9.44 -4.51 0.41
CA LEU A 21 8.13 -3.94 0.72
C LEU A 21 7.03 -4.53 -0.16
N LEU A 22 7.26 -4.65 -1.46
CA LEU A 22 6.26 -5.19 -2.39
C LEU A 22 5.97 -6.66 -2.11
N ALA A 23 6.99 -7.45 -1.73
CA ALA A 23 6.78 -8.82 -1.26
C ALA A 23 5.91 -8.85 0.01
N GLU A 24 6.08 -7.90 0.93
CA GLU A 24 5.21 -7.80 2.11
C GLU A 24 3.75 -7.50 1.75
N LEU A 25 3.53 -6.54 0.84
CA LEU A 25 2.21 -6.18 0.38
C LEU A 25 1.53 -7.34 -0.37
N GLU A 26 2.29 -8.15 -1.11
CA GLU A 26 1.80 -9.38 -1.72
C GLU A 26 1.35 -10.41 -0.66
N ARG A 27 2.11 -10.55 0.44
CA ARG A 27 1.67 -11.37 1.58
C ARG A 27 0.41 -10.82 2.25
N TRP A 28 0.25 -9.50 2.33
CA TRP A 28 -1.00 -8.88 2.83
C TRP A 28 -2.18 -9.18 1.92
N VAL A 29 -1.98 -9.20 0.59
CA VAL A 29 -3.03 -9.64 -0.35
C VAL A 29 -3.37 -11.12 -0.13
N ALA A 30 -2.37 -11.99 0.05
CA ALA A 30 -2.59 -13.41 0.29
C ALA A 30 -3.34 -13.70 1.61
N GLN A 31 -3.23 -12.81 2.60
CA GLN A 31 -3.98 -12.88 3.87
C GLN A 31 -5.32 -12.12 3.83
N GLY A 32 -5.70 -11.56 2.68
CA GLY A 32 -6.94 -10.79 2.52
C GLY A 32 -6.96 -9.44 3.23
N TRP A 33 -5.80 -8.92 3.65
CA TRP A 33 -5.66 -7.62 4.29
C TRP A 33 -5.74 -6.48 3.28
N LEU A 34 -5.19 -6.70 2.08
CA LEU A 34 -5.23 -5.78 0.95
C LEU A 34 -5.89 -6.44 -0.26
N ARG A 35 -6.38 -5.63 -1.20
CA ARG A 35 -6.82 -6.11 -2.51
C ARG A 35 -5.61 -6.16 -3.45
N ALA A 36 -5.69 -7.01 -4.48
CA ALA A 36 -4.68 -7.06 -5.53
C ALA A 36 -4.44 -5.69 -6.22
N LEU A 37 -5.47 -4.83 -6.28
CA LEU A 37 -5.37 -3.47 -6.78
C LEU A 37 -4.40 -2.62 -5.94
N ASP A 38 -4.45 -2.71 -4.62
CA ASP A 38 -3.65 -1.87 -3.72
C ASP A 38 -2.16 -2.20 -3.89
N HIS A 39 -1.81 -3.49 -3.97
CA HIS A 39 -0.47 -3.94 -4.32
C HIS A 39 -0.06 -3.53 -5.74
N GLY A 40 -0.95 -3.72 -6.73
CA GLY A 40 -0.68 -3.36 -8.13
C GLY A 40 -0.39 -1.88 -8.32
N PHE A 41 -1.12 -1.01 -7.60
CA PHE A 41 -0.92 0.43 -7.60
C PHE A 41 0.44 0.83 -7.00
N ALA A 42 0.79 0.27 -5.84
CA ALA A 42 2.10 0.50 -5.23
C ALA A 42 3.25 0.03 -6.13
N ALA A 43 3.13 -1.16 -6.72
CA ALA A 43 4.10 -1.69 -7.67
C ALA A 43 4.24 -0.80 -8.91
N PHE A 44 3.13 -0.25 -9.41
CA PHE A 44 3.14 0.69 -10.54
C PHE A 44 3.93 1.95 -10.21
N LEU A 45 3.64 2.61 -9.09
CA LEU A 45 4.34 3.84 -8.68
C LEU A 45 5.81 3.61 -8.36
N SER A 46 6.14 2.50 -7.70
CA SER A 46 7.52 2.07 -7.47
C SER A 46 8.33 2.04 -8.76
N ARG A 47 7.75 1.57 -9.88
CA ARG A 47 8.42 1.59 -11.18
C ARG A 47 8.48 2.97 -11.83
N GLN A 48 7.50 3.83 -11.58
CA GLN A 48 7.53 5.22 -12.10
C GLN A 48 8.58 6.08 -11.38
N ALA A 49 8.81 5.84 -10.09
CA ALA A 49 9.86 6.49 -9.32
C ALA A 49 10.71 5.47 -8.54
N PRO A 50 11.68 4.79 -9.21
CA PRO A 50 12.52 3.78 -8.57
C PRO A 50 13.37 4.28 -7.41
N GLN A 51 13.58 5.60 -7.34
CA GLN A 51 14.35 6.26 -6.28
C GLN A 51 13.48 6.82 -5.15
N ALA A 52 12.15 6.78 -5.30
CA ALA A 52 11.25 7.26 -4.27
C ALA A 52 11.43 6.45 -2.99
N ASP A 53 11.18 7.09 -1.86
CA ASP A 53 11.22 6.43 -0.57
C ASP A 53 10.22 5.26 -0.49
N ALA A 54 10.62 4.16 0.15
CA ALA A 54 9.71 3.03 0.37
C ALA A 54 8.46 3.44 1.18
N LEU A 55 8.57 4.45 2.05
CA LEU A 55 7.42 4.99 2.79
C LEU A 55 6.39 5.66 1.89
N LEU A 56 6.79 6.22 0.75
CA LEU A 56 5.85 6.73 -0.26
C LEU A 56 5.10 5.58 -0.91
N VAL A 57 5.82 4.54 -1.31
CA VAL A 57 5.23 3.35 -1.95
C VAL A 57 4.25 2.66 -1.00
N LEU A 58 4.61 2.56 0.29
CA LEU A 58 3.70 2.06 1.33
C LEU A 58 2.48 2.97 1.48
N ALA A 59 2.66 4.29 1.57
CA ALA A 59 1.55 5.23 1.67
C ALA A 59 0.59 5.12 0.49
N ALA A 60 1.08 4.91 -0.72
CA ALA A 60 0.24 4.71 -1.89
C ALA A 60 -0.61 3.43 -1.79
N ALA A 61 -0.04 2.32 -1.34
CA ALA A 61 -0.79 1.08 -1.08
C ALA A 61 -1.90 1.33 -0.05
N LEU A 62 -1.56 1.98 1.06
CA LEU A 62 -2.49 2.26 2.15
C LEU A 62 -3.59 3.27 1.76
N ALA A 63 -3.25 4.29 0.98
CA ALA A 63 -4.22 5.26 0.47
C ALA A 63 -5.22 4.60 -0.51
N SER A 64 -4.72 3.72 -1.40
CA SER A 64 -5.59 2.91 -2.28
C SER A 64 -6.53 2.00 -1.47
N HIS A 65 -6.02 1.37 -0.42
CA HIS A 65 -6.82 0.55 0.50
C HIS A 65 -7.94 1.37 1.17
N GLN A 66 -7.60 2.55 1.70
CA GLN A 66 -8.56 3.47 2.31
C GLN A 66 -9.65 3.89 1.33
N LEU A 67 -9.27 4.23 0.09
CA LEU A 67 -10.22 4.56 -0.98
C LEU A 67 -11.18 3.39 -1.24
N GLY A 68 -10.67 2.16 -1.23
CA GLY A 68 -11.47 0.94 -1.35
C GLY A 68 -12.53 0.75 -0.27
N ARG A 69 -12.35 1.43 0.87
CA ARG A 69 -13.26 1.39 2.02
C ARG A 69 -14.15 2.64 2.13
N GLY A 70 -14.05 3.55 1.16
CA GLY A 70 -14.83 4.80 1.12
C GLY A 70 -14.19 5.98 1.85
N HIS A 71 -12.95 5.86 2.30
CA HIS A 71 -12.21 6.99 2.87
C HIS A 71 -11.54 7.80 1.78
N ALA A 72 -11.75 9.12 1.79
CA ALA A 72 -11.18 10.02 0.78
C ALA A 72 -9.66 10.24 0.95
N CYS A 73 -9.11 10.02 2.15
CA CYS A 73 -7.71 10.25 2.46
C CYS A 73 -7.15 9.23 3.46
N LEU A 74 -5.83 9.14 3.51
CA LEU A 74 -5.08 8.39 4.51
C LEU A 74 -4.63 9.32 5.64
N ASP A 75 -5.12 9.10 6.87
CA ASP A 75 -4.63 9.82 8.05
C ASP A 75 -3.33 9.18 8.57
N LEU A 76 -2.19 9.78 8.22
CA LEU A 76 -0.87 9.28 8.63
C LEU A 76 -0.69 9.24 10.15
N ARG A 77 -1.25 10.20 10.90
CA ARG A 77 -1.13 10.21 12.37
C ARG A 77 -1.90 9.05 12.97
N ALA A 78 -3.12 8.82 12.51
CA ALA A 78 -3.94 7.70 12.97
C ALA A 78 -3.25 6.35 12.68
N VAL A 79 -2.64 6.21 11.49
CA VAL A 79 -1.90 4.99 11.12
C VAL A 79 -0.67 4.80 12.00
N LEU A 80 0.12 5.84 12.26
CA LEU A 80 1.30 5.75 13.14
C LEU A 80 0.95 5.40 14.59
N GLN A 81 -0.22 5.83 15.07
CA GLN A 81 -0.66 5.56 16.44
C GLN A 81 -1.32 4.18 16.58
N HIS A 82 -2.21 3.82 15.67
CA HIS A 82 -3.06 2.62 15.78
C HIS A 82 -3.33 2.00 14.40
N ALA A 83 -2.29 1.52 13.72
CA ALA A 83 -2.37 1.06 12.33
C ALA A 83 -3.48 0.04 12.06
N GLY A 84 -3.65 -0.98 12.93
CA GLY A 84 -4.69 -1.99 12.74
C GLY A 84 -6.10 -1.42 12.70
N THR A 85 -6.43 -0.51 13.62
CA THR A 85 -7.73 0.17 13.66
C THR A 85 -7.88 1.16 12.51
N ALA A 86 -6.87 2.01 12.27
CA ALA A 86 -6.89 3.03 11.23
C ALA A 86 -7.09 2.40 9.83
N LEU A 87 -6.44 1.27 9.57
CA LEU A 87 -6.54 0.52 8.32
C LEU A 87 -7.70 -0.50 8.31
N SER A 88 -8.43 -0.61 9.43
CA SER A 88 -9.49 -1.59 9.65
C SER A 88 -9.08 -3.02 9.26
N LEU A 89 -7.86 -3.39 9.63
CA LEU A 89 -7.35 -4.72 9.36
C LEU A 89 -8.02 -5.74 10.28
N PRO A 90 -8.16 -7.00 9.84
CA PRO A 90 -8.54 -8.07 10.75
C PRO A 90 -7.55 -8.12 11.93
N PRO A 91 -7.99 -8.55 13.12
CA PRO A 91 -7.06 -8.77 14.23
C PRO A 91 -5.94 -9.71 13.79
N GLU A 92 -4.72 -9.48 14.27
CA GLU A 92 -3.55 -10.30 13.94
C GLU A 92 -3.86 -11.79 14.24
N GLY A 93 -3.75 -12.64 13.22
CA GLY A 93 -4.10 -14.07 13.30
C GLY A 93 -5.54 -14.43 12.87
N ALA A 94 -6.44 -13.46 12.69
CA ALA A 94 -7.73 -13.71 12.05
C ALA A 94 -7.54 -13.81 10.52
N ARG A 95 -7.23 -15.02 10.05
CA ARG A 95 -7.04 -15.32 8.63
C ARG A 95 -8.34 -15.08 7.84
N ALA A 96 -8.29 -14.20 6.84
CA ALA A 96 -9.26 -14.23 5.76
C ALA A 96 -8.82 -15.31 4.75
N GLN A 97 -9.11 -16.58 5.09
CA GLN A 97 -8.99 -17.73 4.17
C GLN A 97 -7.61 -17.86 3.47
N SER A 98 -6.54 -18.13 4.21
CA SER A 98 -5.26 -18.50 3.58
C SER A 98 -5.31 -19.96 3.09
N ILE A 99 -4.81 -20.19 1.87
CA ILE A 99 -4.77 -21.50 1.20
C ILE A 99 -3.63 -22.39 1.74
N ASP A 100 -2.60 -21.79 2.35
CA ASP A 100 -1.46 -22.48 2.97
C ASP A 100 -1.34 -22.08 4.45
N ASP A 101 -1.61 -23.02 5.34
CA ASP A 101 -1.64 -22.80 6.80
C ASP A 101 -0.24 -22.73 7.43
N ASP A 102 0.79 -23.18 6.69
CA ASP A 102 2.19 -23.37 7.13
C ASP A 102 3.13 -22.20 6.76
N ALA A 103 2.66 -21.22 5.99
CA ALA A 103 3.46 -20.05 5.63
C ALA A 103 3.63 -19.09 6.82
N PRO A 104 4.83 -18.50 7.03
CA PRO A 104 5.05 -17.51 8.09
C PRO A 104 4.15 -16.29 7.89
N ALA A 105 3.58 -15.79 8.98
CA ALA A 105 2.69 -14.64 8.99
C ALA A 105 3.37 -13.40 8.34
N PRO A 106 2.61 -12.56 7.62
CA PRO A 106 3.14 -11.28 7.16
C PRO A 106 3.53 -10.38 8.34
N ALA A 107 4.49 -9.48 8.08
CA ALA A 107 4.80 -8.40 9.02
C ALA A 107 3.58 -7.48 9.15
N SER A 108 3.26 -7.06 10.38
CA SER A 108 2.16 -6.12 10.59
C SER A 108 2.53 -4.71 10.11
N PRO A 109 1.55 -3.85 9.78
CA PRO A 109 1.85 -2.47 9.41
C PRO A 109 2.60 -1.71 10.51
N ALA A 110 2.31 -2.02 11.78
CA ALA A 110 3.02 -1.45 12.92
C ALA A 110 4.51 -1.83 12.90
N SER A 111 4.82 -3.08 12.51
CA SER A 111 6.21 -3.53 12.35
C SER A 111 6.93 -2.83 11.20
N LEU A 112 6.25 -2.59 10.07
CA LEU A 112 6.85 -1.85 8.94
C LEU A 112 7.08 -0.37 9.26
N LEU A 113 6.24 0.20 10.12
CA LEU A 113 6.31 1.60 10.54
C LEU A 113 7.10 1.81 11.82
N ALA A 114 7.73 0.77 12.37
CA ALA A 114 8.52 0.86 13.58
C ALA A 114 9.66 1.88 13.40
N GLY A 115 9.70 2.90 14.27
CA GLY A 115 10.68 3.98 14.22
C GLY A 115 10.39 5.08 13.19
N VAL A 116 9.27 5.00 12.46
CA VAL A 116 8.82 6.07 11.57
C VAL A 116 8.01 7.07 12.40
N ASP A 117 8.41 8.34 12.34
CA ASP A 117 7.58 9.44 12.85
C ASP A 117 6.87 10.18 11.71
N LEU A 118 5.97 11.09 12.09
CA LEU A 118 5.17 11.84 11.12
C LEU A 118 6.04 12.71 10.21
N ALA A 119 7.08 13.34 10.75
CA ALA A 119 7.93 14.24 9.99
C ALA A 119 8.69 13.46 8.91
N ARG A 120 9.23 12.29 9.25
CA ARG A 120 9.91 11.39 8.32
C ARG A 120 8.98 10.90 7.22
N TRP A 121 7.75 10.53 7.58
CA TRP A 121 6.78 10.08 6.60
C TRP A 121 6.35 11.21 5.66
N CYS A 122 6.08 12.40 6.19
CA CYS A 122 5.79 13.57 5.35
C CYS A 122 6.96 13.91 4.42
N ALA A 123 8.20 13.86 4.90
CA ALA A 123 9.39 14.08 4.05
C ALA A 123 9.51 13.03 2.94
N ALA A 124 9.14 11.78 3.20
CA ALA A 124 9.11 10.74 2.18
C ALA A 124 8.04 10.99 1.09
N LEU A 125 6.99 11.75 1.40
CA LEU A 125 5.93 12.12 0.46
C LEU A 125 6.28 13.36 -0.38
N ASP A 126 7.40 14.02 -0.12
CA ASP A 126 7.89 15.17 -0.88
C ASP A 126 8.59 14.72 -2.17
N GLU A 127 7.83 14.05 -3.04
CA GLU A 127 8.29 13.50 -4.32
C GLU A 127 7.42 14.06 -5.46
N PRO A 128 7.84 15.19 -6.08
CA PRO A 128 7.04 15.93 -7.05
C PRO A 128 6.64 15.11 -8.30
N GLY A 129 7.39 14.05 -8.60
CA GLY A 129 7.09 13.15 -9.72
C GLY A 129 5.84 12.28 -9.49
N LEU A 130 5.43 12.08 -8.23
CA LEU A 130 4.30 11.22 -7.87
C LEU A 130 3.24 11.93 -7.02
N VAL A 131 3.64 12.97 -6.27
CA VAL A 131 2.77 13.71 -5.33
C VAL A 131 2.64 15.14 -5.81
N GLY A 132 1.41 15.56 -6.07
CA GLY A 132 1.05 16.96 -6.34
C GLY A 132 0.46 17.62 -5.10
N ASP A 133 0.60 18.94 -5.00
CA ASP A 133 0.03 19.76 -3.92
C ASP A 133 -1.45 20.12 -4.13
N GLY A 134 -1.92 20.08 -5.39
CA GLY A 134 -3.33 20.12 -5.82
C GLY A 134 -4.19 21.25 -5.24
N ALA A 135 -4.75 22.11 -6.08
CA ALA A 135 -5.81 23.02 -5.63
C ALA A 135 -7.13 22.25 -5.40
N GLY A 136 -7.51 21.97 -4.15
CA GLY A 136 -8.85 21.47 -3.82
C GLY A 136 -8.99 20.73 -2.49
N ALA A 137 -9.56 21.40 -1.48
CA ALA A 137 -10.06 20.77 -0.26
C ALA A 137 -11.61 20.73 -0.22
N THR A 138 -12.27 20.85 -1.37
CA THR A 138 -13.73 20.84 -1.49
C THR A 138 -14.19 19.54 -2.13
N PRO A 139 -14.60 18.53 -1.34
CA PRO A 139 -15.07 17.27 -1.90
C PRO A 139 -16.45 17.37 -2.59
N LEU A 140 -17.05 18.57 -2.70
CA LEU A 140 -18.37 18.81 -3.31
C LEU A 140 -18.54 20.21 -3.95
N VAL A 141 -17.48 20.83 -4.49
CA VAL A 141 -17.61 22.08 -5.29
C VAL A 141 -17.10 21.84 -6.70
#